data_AF-A0A6A2Z741-F1
#
_entry.id   AF-A0A6A2Z741-F1
#
_cell.length_a   1.000
_cell.length_b   1.000
_cell.length_c   1.000
_cell.angle_alpha   90.00
_cell.angle_beta   90.00
_cell.angle_gamma   90.00
#
_symmetry.space_group_name_H-M   'P 1'
#
loop_
_entity.id
_entity.type
_entity.pdbx_description
1 polymer ?
#
loop_
_entity_poly.entity_id
_entity_poly.type
_entity_poly.pdbx_seq_one_letter_code
_entity_poly.pdbx_strand_id
1 'polypeptide(L)'
;MDKDYVTAEALVLVKDLLRKYPQWSQDCIAVVGNISSKNVQETKAKAALIWMLGEYSQDMQDAPYILESLVENWDEEHSAVVRSHLLTAVMKCFFKRPPEIQSALGAALAAGVADFHQDVHDRALFY
;
A
#
# COMPACT_ATOMS: atom_id res chain seq x y z
N MET A 1 3.01 -8.37 21.28
CA MET A 1 3.79 -9.53 20.80
C MET A 1 2.92 -10.56 20.12
N ASP A 2 2.04 -11.32 20.80
CA ASP A 2 1.23 -12.34 20.08
C ASP A 2 0.17 -11.74 19.15
N LYS A 3 -0.46 -10.63 19.53
CA LYS A 3 -1.52 -9.99 18.71
C LYS A 3 -0.99 -9.40 17.40
N ASP A 4 0.25 -8.90 17.41
CA ASP A 4 0.84 -8.20 16.26
C ASP A 4 1.23 -9.20 15.17
N TYR A 5 1.81 -10.34 15.55
CA TYR A 5 2.15 -11.42 14.64
C TYR A 5 0.90 -12.06 14.01
N VAL A 6 -0.13 -12.33 14.82
CA VAL A 6 -1.41 -12.86 14.31
C VAL A 6 -2.05 -11.89 13.32
N THR A 7 -1.98 -10.59 13.60
CA THR A 7 -2.50 -9.56 12.68
C THR A 7 -1.72 -9.53 11.37
N ALA A 8 -0.38 -9.64 11.43
CA ALA A 8 0.48 -9.65 10.25
C ALA A 8 0.17 -10.84 9.33
N GLU A 9 0.10 -12.06 9.88
CA GLU A 9 -0.22 -13.26 9.11
C GLU A 9 -1.66 -13.21 8.56
N ALA A 10 -2.61 -12.71 9.35
CA ALA A 10 -3.99 -12.53 8.90
C ALA A 10 -4.07 -11.57 7.70
N LEU A 11 -3.34 -10.46 7.70
CA LEU A 11 -3.30 -9.52 6.57
C LEU A 11 -2.78 -10.17 5.29
N VAL A 12 -1.73 -10.98 5.40
CA VAL A 12 -1.16 -11.70 4.25
C VAL A 12 -2.20 -12.68 3.67
N LEU A 13 -2.88 -13.44 4.54
CA LEU A 13 -3.92 -14.38 4.15
C LEU A 13 -5.13 -13.69 3.52
N VAL A 14 -5.59 -12.57 4.08
CA VAL A 14 -6.70 -11.78 3.51
C VAL A 14 -6.35 -11.30 2.11
N LYS A 15 -5.14 -10.78 1.90
CA LYS A 15 -4.65 -10.39 0.58
C LYS A 15 -4.67 -11.56 -0.41
N ASP A 16 -4.26 -12.76 0.01
CA ASP A 16 -4.29 -13.95 -0.86
C ASP A 16 -5.72 -14.45 -1.13
N LEU A 17 -6.62 -14.38 -0.15
CA LEU A 17 -8.04 -14.67 -0.34
C LEU A 17 -8.69 -13.70 -1.33
N LEU A 18 -8.42 -12.40 -1.21
CA LEU A 18 -8.94 -11.37 -2.10
C LEU A 18 -8.42 -11.51 -3.54
N ARG A 19 -7.19 -11.97 -3.72
CA ARG A 19 -6.66 -12.28 -5.06
C ARG A 19 -7.36 -13.48 -5.69
N LYS A 20 -7.76 -14.46 -4.89
CA LYS A 20 -8.42 -15.67 -5.38
C LYS A 20 -9.94 -15.50 -5.55
N TYR A 21 -10.57 -14.70 -4.68
CA TYR A 21 -12.01 -14.54 -4.61
C TYR A 21 -12.39 -13.05 -4.46
N PRO A 22 -12.21 -12.23 -5.50
CA PRO A 22 -12.45 -10.78 -5.45
C PRO A 22 -13.91 -10.40 -5.15
N GLN A 23 -14.87 -11.29 -5.38
CA GLN A 23 -16.28 -11.05 -5.09
C GLN A 23 -16.61 -10.85 -3.61
N TRP A 24 -15.70 -11.25 -2.70
CA TRP A 24 -15.84 -11.08 -1.25
C TRP A 24 -15.13 -9.82 -0.73
N SER A 25 -14.75 -8.90 -1.63
CA SER A 25 -13.97 -7.71 -1.28
C SER A 25 -14.65 -6.85 -0.22
N GLN A 26 -15.94 -6.58 -0.38
CA GLN A 26 -16.72 -5.71 0.51
C GLN A 26 -16.65 -6.18 1.98
N ASP A 27 -16.78 -7.50 2.22
CA ASP A 27 -16.74 -8.07 3.57
C ASP A 27 -15.34 -8.01 4.19
N CYS A 28 -14.30 -8.19 3.38
CA CYS A 28 -12.91 -8.19 3.85
C CYS A 28 -12.36 -6.77 4.06
N ILE A 29 -12.71 -5.83 3.19
CA ILE A 29 -12.23 -4.44 3.22
C ILE A 29 -12.69 -3.72 4.49
N ALA A 30 -13.94 -3.95 4.92
CA ALA A 30 -14.47 -3.38 6.16
C ALA A 30 -13.61 -3.75 7.38
N VAL A 31 -12.99 -4.93 7.37
CA VAL A 31 -12.08 -5.37 8.44
C VAL A 31 -10.71 -4.69 8.29
N VAL A 32 -10.19 -4.57 7.07
CA VAL A 32 -8.86 -3.98 6.80
C VAL A 32 -8.82 -2.49 7.13
N GLY A 33 -9.88 -1.73 6.84
CA GLY A 33 -9.95 -0.29 7.15
C GLY A 33 -9.83 0.03 8.64
N ASN A 34 -10.16 -0.92 9.52
CA ASN A 34 -10.04 -0.78 10.97
C ASN A 34 -8.63 -1.09 11.51
N ILE A 35 -7.72 -1.59 10.67
CA ILE A 35 -6.36 -1.95 11.08
C ILE A 35 -5.45 -0.71 10.95
N SER A 36 -4.91 -0.25 12.08
CA SER A 36 -3.95 0.85 12.09
C SER A 36 -2.66 0.45 11.35
N SER A 37 -2.38 1.11 10.23
CA SER A 37 -1.15 0.93 9.44
C SER A 37 0.12 1.12 10.28
N LYS A 38 0.05 1.91 11.35
CA LYS A 38 1.17 2.19 12.27
C LYS A 38 1.63 0.99 13.09
N ASN A 39 0.79 -0.04 13.24
CA ASN A 39 1.10 -1.20 14.09
C ASN A 39 1.68 -2.38 13.31
N VAL A 40 1.73 -2.32 11.98
CA VAL A 40 2.20 -3.42 11.14
C VAL A 40 3.69 -3.24 10.87
N GLN A 41 4.55 -3.96 11.58
CA GLN A 41 6.01 -3.87 11.41
C GLN A 41 6.55 -4.84 10.36
N GLU A 42 5.88 -5.98 10.15
CA GLU A 42 6.35 -7.00 9.23
C GLU A 42 6.21 -6.56 7.77
N THR A 43 7.31 -6.64 7.03
CA THR A 43 7.41 -6.24 5.62
C THR A 43 6.33 -6.89 4.73
N LYS A 44 6.08 -8.19 4.90
CA LYS A 44 5.08 -8.91 4.09
C LYS A 44 3.66 -8.42 4.37
N ALA A 45 3.35 -8.16 5.63
CA ALA A 45 2.04 -7.66 6.03
C ALA A 45 1.84 -6.20 5.60
N LYS A 46 2.86 -5.34 5.72
CA LYS A 46 2.84 -3.98 5.17
C LYS A 46 2.58 -3.98 3.66
N ALA A 47 3.32 -4.79 2.90
CA ALA A 47 3.14 -4.90 1.46
C ALA A 47 1.74 -5.41 1.09
N ALA A 48 1.20 -6.37 1.87
CA ALA A 48 -0.17 -6.85 1.71
C ALA A 48 -1.21 -5.74 1.95
N LEU A 49 -1.05 -4.97 3.03
CA LEU A 49 -1.92 -3.83 3.35
C LEU A 49 -1.89 -2.77 2.24
N ILE A 50 -0.70 -2.36 1.82
CA ILE A 50 -0.51 -1.38 0.74
C ILE A 50 -1.15 -1.86 -0.57
N TRP A 51 -0.99 -3.15 -0.90
CA TRP A 51 -1.65 -3.73 -2.06
C TRP A 51 -3.17 -3.60 -1.97
N MET A 52 -3.77 -3.92 -0.82
CA MET A 52 -5.22 -3.80 -0.61
C MET A 52 -5.69 -2.35 -0.70
N LEU A 53 -4.96 -1.40 -0.12
CA LEU A 53 -5.26 0.05 -0.21
C LEU A 53 -5.27 0.53 -1.67
N GLY A 54 -4.31 0.10 -2.49
CA GLY A 54 -4.29 0.45 -3.91
C GLY A 54 -5.38 -0.24 -4.74
N GLU A 55 -5.58 -1.54 -4.50
CA GLU A 55 -6.54 -2.38 -5.24
C GLU A 55 -7.99 -1.99 -4.95
N TYR A 56 -8.30 -1.57 -3.73
CA TYR A 56 -9.66 -1.29 -3.29
C TYR A 56 -9.88 0.16 -2.84
N SER A 57 -9.04 1.09 -3.32
CA SER A 57 -9.11 2.53 -3.03
C SER A 57 -10.45 3.21 -3.38
N GLN A 58 -11.29 2.60 -4.24
CA GLN A 58 -12.64 3.09 -4.51
C GLN A 58 -13.61 2.79 -3.36
N ASP A 59 -13.43 1.65 -2.70
CA ASP A 59 -14.27 1.20 -1.59
C ASP A 59 -13.71 1.68 -0.24
N MET A 60 -12.42 1.98 -0.17
CA MET A 60 -11.71 2.45 1.03
C MET A 60 -11.57 3.97 1.01
N GLN A 61 -12.45 4.67 1.73
CA GLN A 61 -12.42 6.15 1.79
C GLN A 61 -11.07 6.68 2.28
N ASP A 62 -10.48 6.04 3.29
CA ASP A 62 -9.22 6.47 3.91
C ASP A 62 -7.96 6.13 3.10
N ALA A 63 -8.09 5.35 2.01
CA ALA A 63 -6.93 4.87 1.27
C ALA A 63 -6.00 5.97 0.73
N PRO A 64 -6.48 7.07 0.12
CA PRO A 64 -5.63 8.18 -0.31
C PRO A 64 -4.79 8.75 0.83
N TYR A 65 -5.42 9.04 1.97
CA TYR A 65 -4.75 9.65 3.14
C TYR A 65 -3.69 8.72 3.73
N ILE A 66 -3.99 7.42 3.83
CA ILE A 66 -3.03 6.43 4.32
C ILE A 66 -1.84 6.29 3.36
N LEU A 67 -2.11 6.22 2.05
CA LEU A 67 -1.06 6.10 1.03
C LEU A 67 -0.19 7.36 0.97
N GLU A 68 -0.78 8.55 1.06
CA GLU A 68 -0.07 9.83 1.12
C GLU A 68 0.87 9.87 2.33
N SER A 69 0.37 9.52 3.52
CA SER A 69 1.21 9.46 4.73
C SER A 69 2.36 8.45 4.60
N LEU A 70 2.17 7.32 3.92
CA LEU A 70 3.26 6.37 3.66
C LEU A 70 4.30 6.93 2.68
N VAL A 71 3.89 7.74 1.71
CA VAL A 71 4.80 8.42 0.77
C VAL A 71 5.59 9.52 1.46
N GLU A 72 4.97 10.29 2.35
CA GLU A 72 5.68 11.31 3.15
C GLU A 72 6.80 10.71 4.01
N ASN A 73 6.62 9.46 4.47
CA ASN A 73 7.61 8.73 5.26
C ASN A 73 8.42 7.73 4.43
N TRP A 74 8.60 7.99 3.13
CA TRP A 74 9.29 7.09 2.20
C TRP A 74 10.68 6.65 2.67
N ASP A 75 11.48 7.60 3.17
CA ASP A 75 12.86 7.36 3.61
C ASP A 75 12.95 6.53 4.90
N GLU A 76 11.88 6.51 5.70
CA GLU A 76 11.79 5.68 6.91
C GLU A 76 11.52 4.19 6.55
N GLU A 77 10.97 3.92 5.37
CA GLU A 77 10.70 2.55 4.94
C GLU A 77 11.95 1.92 4.30
N HIS A 78 12.64 1.08 5.07
CA HIS A 78 13.87 0.42 4.62
C HIS A 78 13.64 -0.71 3.61
N SER A 79 12.42 -1.25 3.49
CA SER A 79 12.16 -2.34 2.56
C SER A 79 11.86 -1.83 1.15
N ALA A 80 12.77 -2.11 0.22
CA ALA A 80 12.55 -1.86 -1.21
C ALA A 80 11.27 -2.52 -1.74
N VAL A 81 10.89 -3.70 -1.22
CA VAL A 81 9.65 -4.39 -1.62
C VAL A 81 8.42 -3.57 -1.23
N VAL A 82 8.41 -2.98 -0.03
CA VAL A 82 7.29 -2.15 0.47
C VAL A 82 7.20 -0.86 -0.34
N ARG A 83 8.32 -0.17 -0.55
CA ARG A 83 8.40 1.04 -1.40
C ARG A 83 7.92 0.77 -2.83
N SER A 84 8.29 -0.37 -3.40
CA SER A 84 7.85 -0.79 -4.74
C SER A 84 6.34 -1.11 -4.81
N HIS A 85 5.76 -1.67 -3.73
CA HIS A 85 4.31 -1.84 -3.61
C HIS A 85 3.60 -0.49 -3.43
N LEU A 86 4.20 0.45 -2.69
CA LEU A 86 3.66 1.78 -2.45
C LEU A 86 3.53 2.57 -3.75
N LEU A 87 4.57 2.60 -4.60
CA LEU A 87 4.50 3.19 -5.94
C LEU A 87 3.32 2.65 -6.75
N THR A 88 3.15 1.33 -6.73
CA THR A 88 2.09 0.67 -7.49
C THR A 88 0.71 0.97 -6.92
N ALA A 89 0.58 1.02 -5.58
CA ALA A 89 -0.67 1.32 -4.91
C ALA A 89 -1.12 2.78 -5.13
N VAL A 90 -0.19 3.73 -5.05
CA VAL A 90 -0.45 5.15 -5.34
C VAL A 90 -0.86 5.33 -6.80
N MET A 91 -0.15 4.68 -7.74
CA MET A 91 -0.52 4.70 -9.17
C MET A 91 -1.94 4.13 -9.40
N LYS A 92 -2.28 2.99 -8.79
CA LYS A 92 -3.62 2.41 -8.88
C LYS A 92 -4.69 3.33 -8.28
N CYS A 93 -4.40 3.94 -7.14
CA CYS A 93 -5.28 4.88 -6.48
C CYS A 93 -5.52 6.13 -7.36
N PHE A 94 -4.48 6.62 -8.04
CA PHE A 94 -4.58 7.75 -8.97
C PHE A 94 -5.57 7.47 -10.10
N PHE A 95 -5.53 6.28 -10.73
CA PHE A 95 -6.48 5.93 -11.79
C PHE A 95 -7.94 5.88 -11.32
N LYS A 96 -8.16 5.76 -10.02
CA LYS A 96 -9.49 5.68 -9.41
C LYS A 96 -9.97 7.01 -8.82
N ARG A 97 -9.07 7.75 -8.19
CA ARG A 97 -9.32 9.01 -7.46
C ARG A 97 -8.24 10.06 -7.80
N PRO A 98 -8.14 10.52 -9.07
CA PRO A 98 -7.06 11.41 -9.49
C PRO A 98 -6.93 12.70 -8.67
N PRO A 99 -8.02 13.44 -8.36
CA PRO A 99 -7.93 14.72 -7.66
C PRO A 99 -7.31 14.62 -6.25
N GLU A 100 -7.45 13.46 -5.59
CA GLU A 100 -7.02 13.27 -4.20
C GLU A 100 -5.59 12.76 -4.10
N ILE A 101 -5.09 12.06 -5.14
CA ILE A 101 -3.77 11.42 -5.12
C ILE A 101 -2.73 12.10 -6.01
N GLN A 102 -3.10 13.10 -6.83
CA GLN A 102 -2.16 13.72 -7.77
C GLN A 102 -0.86 14.21 -7.11
N SER A 103 -0.96 14.87 -5.95
CA SER A 103 0.22 15.33 -5.18
C SER A 103 1.07 14.17 -4.68
N ALA A 104 0.43 13.19 -4.03
CA ALA A 104 1.10 12.01 -3.50
C ALA A 104 1.75 11.15 -4.60
N LEU A 105 1.15 11.05 -5.79
CA LEU A 105 1.75 10.38 -6.94
C LEU A 105 3.02 11.10 -7.40
N GLY A 106 2.98 12.42 -7.51
CA GLY A 106 4.16 13.22 -7.85
C GLY A 106 5.30 13.02 -6.86
N ALA A 107 4.99 13.06 -5.55
CA ALA A 107 5.96 12.81 -4.49
C ALA A 107 6.51 11.38 -4.54
N ALA A 108 5.65 10.37 -4.73
CA ALA A 108 6.05 8.97 -4.81
C ALA A 108 6.97 8.71 -6.00
N LEU A 109 6.65 9.25 -7.19
CA LEU A 109 7.50 9.11 -8.37
C LEU A 109 8.84 9.82 -8.18
N ALA A 110 8.86 11.04 -7.65
CA ALA A 110 10.09 11.76 -7.36
C ALA A 110 10.98 10.99 -6.37
N ALA A 111 10.40 10.44 -5.30
CA ALA A 111 11.11 9.61 -4.33
C ALA A 111 11.61 8.29 -4.94
N GLY A 112 10.78 7.64 -5.76
CA GLY A 112 11.14 6.42 -6.48
C GLY A 112 12.30 6.62 -7.46
N VAL A 113 12.29 7.71 -8.24
CA VAL A 113 13.38 8.07 -9.17
C VAL A 113 14.66 8.47 -8.43
N ALA A 114 14.57 8.90 -7.17
CA ALA A 114 15.74 9.17 -6.33
C ALA A 114 16.18 7.96 -5.50
N ASP A 115 15.50 6.81 -5.59
CA ASP A 115 15.73 5.65 -4.74
C ASP A 115 17.08 4.97 -5.05
N PHE A 116 17.80 4.56 -4.01
CA PHE A 116 19.07 3.86 -4.15
C PHE A 116 18.91 2.42 -4.68
N HIS A 117 17.74 1.82 -4.51
CA HIS A 117 17.47 0.45 -4.95
C HIS A 117 17.03 0.45 -6.41
N GLN A 118 17.84 -0.18 -7.26
CA GLN A 118 17.68 -0.15 -8.71
C GLN A 118 16.28 -0.59 -9.18
N ASP A 119 15.70 -1.65 -8.62
CA ASP A 119 14.35 -2.09 -9.02
C ASP A 119 13.24 -1.08 -8.69
N VAL A 120 13.41 -0.28 -7.64
CA VAL A 120 12.43 0.76 -7.25
C VAL A 120 12.56 1.95 -8.18
N HIS A 121 13.80 2.36 -8.43
CA HIS A 121 14.17 3.37 -9.41
C HIS A 121 13.63 3.07 -10.81
N ASP A 122 13.93 1.89 -11.34
CA ASP A 122 13.53 1.50 -12.69
C ASP A 122 12.01 1.38 -12.83
N ARG A 123 11.32 0.94 -11.76
CA ARG A 123 9.85 0.94 -11.73
C ARG A 123 9.27 2.35 -11.74
N ALA A 124 9.86 3.28 -11.00
CA ALA A 124 9.39 4.67 -10.98
C ALA A 124 9.59 5.37 -12.33
N LEU A 125 10.67 5.07 -13.05
CA LEU A 125 10.91 5.58 -14.41
C LEU A 125 9.97 4.98 -15.46
N PHE A 126 9.51 3.74 -15.24
CA PHE A 126 8.55 3.09 -16.14
C PHE A 126 7.14 3.68 -16.05
N TYR A 127 6.80 4.25 -14.89
CA TYR A 127 5.50 4.86 -14.59
C TYR A 127 5.38 6.28 -15.14
#